data_AF-A0A939KMU5-F1
#
_entry.id   AF-A0A939KMU5-F1
#
_cell.length_a   1.000
_cell.length_b   1.000
_cell.length_c   1.000
_cell.angle_alpha   90.00
_cell.angle_beta   90.00
_cell.angle_gamma   90.00
#
_symmetry.space_group_name_H-M   'P 1'
#
loop_
_entity.id
_entity.type
_entity.pdbx_description
1 polymer ?
#
loop_
_entity_poly.entity_id
_entity_poly.type
_entity_poly.pdbx_seq_one_letter_code
_entity_poly.pdbx_strand_id
1 'polypeptide(L)'
;MICGAPYNPAPAELGRSLPFSRVGESSSVTPTETRLTENVTIGSSHASAIDAHVGKRIRLRRTLLGLSQEKLGEALGVTFQQIQKYERGANRVGASRLYDIATVLDVPISFFFDDMLPPQAQPDSAGALQIPPPSPAFGGFSDTRKPFAPATAAPRPPVTNEDQTLLGKKETLELVRAYYRIRQPALRQKVLELVQSMSADEPDTTGQS
;
A
#
# COMPACT_ATOMS: atom_id res chain seq x y z
N MET A 1 17.50 45.10 4.64
CA MET A 1 17.49 43.68 5.07
C MET A 1 17.45 42.80 3.83
N ILE A 2 18.55 42.08 3.63
CA ILE A 2 18.72 40.78 2.94
C ILE A 2 18.31 40.70 1.46
N CYS A 3 19.28 41.04 0.59
CA CYS A 3 19.42 40.47 -0.76
C CYS A 3 19.95 39.04 -0.65
N GLY A 4 19.21 38.05 -1.15
CA GLY A 4 19.67 36.65 -1.27
C GLY A 4 20.01 36.32 -2.73
N ALA A 5 21.29 36.25 -3.05
CA ALA A 5 21.80 35.81 -4.35
C ALA A 5 21.62 34.29 -4.55
N PRO A 6 21.42 33.81 -5.79
CA PRO A 6 21.29 32.37 -6.07
C PRO A 6 22.64 31.65 -5.99
N TYR A 7 22.63 30.50 -5.33
CA TYR A 7 23.74 29.56 -5.21
C TYR A 7 24.03 28.90 -6.58
N ASN A 8 25.22 29.14 -7.12
CA ASN A 8 25.73 28.53 -8.35
C ASN A 8 27.05 27.81 -8.05
N PRO A 9 27.09 26.46 -7.99
CA PRO A 9 28.36 25.76 -7.91
C PRO A 9 28.94 25.52 -9.32
N ALA A 10 30.07 26.16 -9.59
CA ALA A 10 30.90 26.00 -10.78
C ALA A 10 31.53 24.58 -10.88
N PRO A 11 31.94 24.13 -12.08
CA PRO A 11 32.37 22.76 -12.34
C PRO A 11 33.83 22.52 -11.93
N ALA A 12 34.10 21.34 -11.36
CA ALA A 12 35.44 20.83 -11.15
C ALA A 12 35.93 20.13 -12.43
N GLU A 13 36.65 20.87 -13.27
CA GLU A 13 37.50 20.36 -14.36
C GLU A 13 38.95 20.37 -13.88
N LEU A 14 39.64 19.23 -14.04
CA LEU A 14 41.11 18.98 -14.07
C LEU A 14 41.26 17.49 -13.69
N GLY A 15 41.72 16.55 -14.49
CA GLY A 15 42.49 16.58 -15.73
C GLY A 15 43.46 15.39 -15.69
N ARG A 16 43.74 14.83 -16.86
CA ARG A 16 44.90 13.97 -17.20
C ARG A 16 44.78 12.45 -17.01
N SER A 17 44.47 11.85 -18.16
CA SER A 17 45.06 10.64 -18.71
C SER A 17 46.48 10.29 -18.25
N LEU A 18 46.67 9.04 -17.83
CA LEU A 18 47.92 8.30 -17.98
C LEU A 18 47.61 6.91 -18.59
N PRO A 19 48.30 6.48 -19.65
CA PRO A 19 48.16 5.14 -20.19
C PRO A 19 49.16 4.19 -19.48
N PHE A 20 48.66 3.13 -18.85
CA PHE A 20 49.51 2.01 -18.45
C PHE A 20 49.10 0.75 -19.21
N SER A 21 49.98 0.37 -20.13
CA SER A 21 49.95 -0.89 -20.85
C SER A 21 50.36 -2.05 -19.96
N ARG A 22 49.70 -3.20 -20.22
CA ARG A 22 50.26 -4.56 -20.22
C ARG A 22 50.58 -5.19 -18.85
N VAL A 23 49.91 -6.31 -18.56
CA VAL A 23 50.48 -7.67 -18.50
C VAL A 23 49.31 -8.64 -18.42
N GLY A 24 49.36 -9.69 -19.23
CA GLY A 24 48.45 -10.82 -19.12
C GLY A 24 48.97 -11.78 -18.06
N GLU A 25 48.06 -12.30 -17.25
CA GLU A 25 48.32 -13.52 -16.49
C GLU A 25 47.05 -14.34 -16.41
N SER A 26 47.12 -15.47 -17.11
CA SER A 26 46.28 -16.64 -16.95
C SER A 26 46.39 -17.16 -15.52
N SER A 27 45.30 -17.15 -14.78
CA SER A 27 45.15 -18.04 -13.64
C SER A 27 43.68 -18.44 -13.49
N SER A 28 43.49 -19.74 -13.63
CA SER A 28 42.27 -20.49 -13.35
C SER A 28 41.72 -20.17 -11.96
N VAL A 29 40.53 -19.61 -11.90
CA VAL A 29 39.71 -19.61 -10.69
C VAL A 29 38.34 -20.15 -11.06
N THR A 30 38.10 -21.41 -10.73
CA THR A 30 36.75 -21.95 -10.58
C THR A 30 36.27 -21.57 -9.18
N PRO A 31 35.21 -20.76 -9.02
CA PRO A 31 34.48 -20.71 -7.78
C PRO A 31 33.44 -21.84 -7.83
N THR A 32 33.81 -22.91 -7.14
CA THR A 32 32.97 -23.77 -6.31
C THR A 32 31.55 -23.23 -6.09
N GLU A 33 30.58 -24.04 -6.51
CA GLU A 33 29.27 -24.25 -5.88
C GLU A 33 28.83 -23.18 -4.87
N THR A 34 28.15 -22.14 -5.36
CA THR A 34 27.27 -21.35 -4.50
C THR A 34 25.85 -21.87 -4.69
N ARG A 35 25.56 -22.89 -3.89
CA ARG A 35 24.26 -23.32 -3.39
C ARG A 35 23.15 -22.29 -3.67
N LEU A 36 22.27 -22.62 -4.61
CA LEU A 36 20.96 -22.00 -4.75
C LEU A 36 20.15 -22.30 -3.48
N THR A 37 20.30 -21.50 -2.43
CA THR A 37 19.18 -21.30 -1.49
C THR A 37 18.28 -20.26 -2.12
N GLU A 38 17.53 -20.69 -3.13
CA GLU A 38 16.34 -19.99 -3.59
C GLU A 38 15.26 -20.22 -2.52
N ASN A 39 15.45 -19.57 -1.37
CA ASN A 39 14.37 -19.40 -0.41
C ASN A 39 13.42 -18.38 -1.03
N VAL A 40 12.56 -18.83 -1.94
CA VAL A 40 11.36 -18.11 -2.35
C VAL A 40 10.47 -18.01 -1.12
N THR A 41 10.73 -16.98 -0.31
CA THR A 41 9.79 -16.52 0.69
C THR A 41 8.54 -16.10 -0.07
N ILE A 42 7.51 -16.96 -0.06
CA ILE A 42 6.17 -16.63 -0.55
C ILE A 42 5.59 -15.58 0.39
N GLY A 43 6.01 -14.33 0.22
CA GLY A 43 5.44 -13.15 0.85
C GLY A 43 4.26 -12.67 0.02
N SER A 44 3.05 -12.93 0.51
CA SER A 44 1.74 -12.41 0.05
C SER A 44 1.59 -12.19 -1.47
N SER A 45 0.93 -13.14 -2.14
CA SER A 45 0.58 -13.09 -3.56
C SER A 45 0.00 -11.75 -4.04
N HIS A 46 -0.76 -11.06 -3.19
CA HIS A 46 -1.37 -9.76 -3.51
C HIS A 46 -0.36 -8.62 -3.60
N ALA A 47 0.64 -8.55 -2.70
CA ALA A 47 1.67 -7.51 -2.76
C ALA A 47 2.53 -7.68 -4.03
N SER A 48 2.90 -8.93 -4.34
CA SER A 48 3.63 -9.26 -5.56
C SER A 48 2.84 -8.90 -6.84
N ALA A 49 1.51 -9.09 -6.83
CA ALA A 49 0.65 -8.66 -7.95
C ALA A 49 0.63 -7.13 -8.12
N ILE A 50 0.62 -6.37 -7.01
CA ILE A 50 0.69 -4.90 -7.04
C ILE A 50 2.02 -4.46 -7.63
N ASP A 51 3.13 -4.99 -7.12
CA ASP A 51 4.48 -4.63 -7.57
C ASP A 51 4.69 -4.96 -9.06
N ALA A 52 4.17 -6.10 -9.53
CA ALA A 52 4.22 -6.49 -10.94
C ALA A 52 3.42 -5.53 -11.86
N HIS A 53 2.26 -5.07 -11.40
CA HIS A 53 1.47 -4.09 -12.16
C HIS A 53 2.16 -2.73 -12.24
N VAL A 54 2.67 -2.24 -11.10
CA VAL A 54 3.46 -0.99 -11.05
C VAL A 54 4.64 -1.09 -12.02
N GLY A 55 5.36 -2.21 -12.03
CA GLY A 55 6.44 -2.48 -12.98
C GLY A 55 6.01 -2.41 -14.45
N LYS A 56 4.86 -2.99 -14.80
CA LYS A 56 4.29 -2.91 -16.16
C LYS A 56 3.97 -1.46 -16.55
N ARG A 57 3.38 -0.66 -15.65
CA ARG A 57 3.04 0.74 -15.90
C ARG A 57 4.28 1.61 -16.10
N ILE A 58 5.33 1.38 -15.31
CA ILE A 58 6.64 2.04 -15.49
C ILE A 58 7.19 1.75 -16.89
N ARG A 59 7.24 0.47 -17.29
CA ARG A 59 7.73 0.05 -18.61
C ARG A 59 6.89 0.66 -19.74
N LEU A 60 5.57 0.64 -19.62
CA LEU A 60 4.65 1.20 -20.60
C LEU A 60 4.94 2.69 -20.81
N ARG A 61 4.93 3.48 -19.74
CA ARG A 61 5.15 4.93 -19.82
C ARG A 61 6.54 5.27 -20.33
N ARG A 62 7.58 4.58 -19.86
CA ARG A 62 8.95 4.74 -20.35
C ARG A 62 9.04 4.51 -21.86
N THR A 63 8.39 3.47 -22.36
CA THR A 63 8.41 3.13 -23.80
C THR A 63 7.66 4.18 -24.63
N LEU A 64 6.55 4.71 -24.13
CA LEU A 64 5.81 5.80 -24.78
C LEU A 64 6.63 7.09 -24.89
N LEU A 65 7.51 7.35 -23.92
CA LEU A 65 8.44 8.49 -23.95
C LEU A 65 9.72 8.20 -24.75
N GLY A 66 9.88 7.00 -25.33
CA GLY A 66 11.09 6.62 -26.08
C GLY A 66 12.35 6.52 -25.20
N LEU A 67 12.19 6.38 -23.88
CA LEU A 67 13.30 6.31 -22.94
C LEU A 67 13.85 4.87 -22.86
N SER A 68 15.18 4.71 -22.88
CA SER A 68 15.81 3.43 -22.55
C SER A 68 15.82 3.20 -21.04
N GLN A 69 15.98 1.95 -20.60
CA GLN A 69 16.09 1.62 -19.17
C GLN A 69 17.34 2.27 -18.54
N GLU A 70 18.42 2.46 -19.31
CA GLU A 70 19.64 3.14 -18.87
C GLU A 70 19.38 4.62 -18.60
N LYS A 71 18.69 5.31 -19.52
CA LYS A 71 18.31 6.73 -19.35
C LYS A 71 17.40 6.94 -18.14
N LEU A 72 16.45 6.02 -17.91
CA LEU A 72 15.60 6.06 -16.73
C LEU A 72 16.41 5.80 -15.45
N GLY A 73 17.37 4.87 -15.50
CA GLY A 73 18.28 4.57 -14.40
C GLY A 73 19.16 5.76 -14.03
N GLU A 74 19.74 6.42 -15.04
CA GLU A 74 20.58 7.62 -14.88
C GLU A 74 19.80 8.77 -14.22
N ALA A 75 18.58 9.06 -14.70
CA ALA A 75 17.71 10.09 -14.12
C ALA A 75 17.33 9.81 -12.65
N LEU A 76 17.28 8.54 -12.24
CA LEU A 76 16.93 8.12 -10.88
C LEU A 76 18.17 7.84 -10.02
N GLY A 77 19.38 7.89 -10.57
CA GLY A 77 20.61 7.48 -9.89
C GLY A 77 20.60 6.01 -9.48
N VAL A 78 20.04 5.12 -10.30
CA VAL A 78 20.05 3.65 -10.08
C VAL A 78 20.64 2.91 -11.27
N THR A 79 21.15 1.71 -11.01
CA THR A 79 21.70 0.85 -12.07
C THR A 79 20.60 0.36 -13.01
N PHE A 80 20.95 0.10 -14.26
CA PHE A 80 20.06 -0.49 -15.27
C PHE A 80 19.39 -1.79 -14.79
N GLN A 81 20.15 -2.65 -14.10
CA GLN A 81 19.64 -3.90 -13.54
C GLN A 81 18.53 -3.65 -12.50
N GLN A 82 18.63 -2.56 -11.74
CA GLN A 82 17.59 -2.20 -10.77
C GLN A 82 16.30 -1.77 -11.46
N ILE A 83 16.39 -0.99 -12.54
CA ILE A 83 15.23 -0.64 -13.37
C ILE A 83 14.58 -1.90 -13.94
N GLN A 84 15.36 -2.88 -14.41
CA GLN A 84 14.81 -4.16 -14.86
C GLN A 84 14.07 -4.91 -13.75
N LYS A 85 14.59 -4.91 -12.51
CA LYS A 85 13.91 -5.54 -11.37
C LYS A 85 12.62 -4.82 -10.99
N TYR A 86 12.57 -3.49 -11.10
CA TYR A 86 11.35 -2.71 -10.91
C TYR A 86 10.31 -3.00 -12.00
N GLU A 87 10.71 -3.00 -13.28
CA GLU A 87 9.80 -3.29 -14.38
C GLU A 87 9.24 -4.72 -14.35
N ARG A 88 10.00 -5.68 -13.79
CA ARG A 88 9.54 -7.06 -13.60
C ARG A 88 8.73 -7.26 -12.31
N GLY A 89 8.67 -6.28 -11.42
CA GLY A 89 8.03 -6.40 -10.10
C GLY A 89 8.76 -7.32 -9.12
N ALA A 90 10.01 -7.68 -9.41
CA ALA A 90 10.82 -8.51 -8.52
C ALA A 90 11.29 -7.73 -7.28
N ASN A 91 11.53 -6.43 -7.46
CA ASN A 91 11.84 -5.51 -6.38
C ASN A 91 10.66 -4.60 -6.09
N ARG A 92 10.27 -4.53 -4.81
CA ARG A 92 9.27 -3.59 -4.32
C ARG A 92 9.77 -2.16 -4.48
N VAL A 93 8.92 -1.29 -5.03
CA VAL A 93 9.23 0.13 -5.18
C VAL A 93 8.65 0.86 -3.96
N GLY A 94 9.53 1.44 -3.13
CA GLY A 94 9.09 2.25 -1.98
C GLY A 94 8.43 3.56 -2.43
N ALA A 95 7.60 4.14 -1.56
CA ALA A 95 6.84 5.36 -1.87
C ALA A 95 7.71 6.52 -2.37
N SER A 96 8.87 6.76 -1.74
CA SER A 96 9.81 7.80 -2.16
C SER A 96 10.32 7.56 -3.59
N ARG A 97 10.63 6.30 -3.93
CA ARG A 97 11.15 5.98 -5.26
C ARG A 97 10.07 6.01 -6.32
N LEU A 98 8.86 5.60 -5.97
CA LEU A 98 7.70 5.72 -6.85
C LEU A 98 7.40 7.19 -7.18
N TYR A 99 7.58 8.10 -6.21
CA TYR A 99 7.47 9.54 -6.42
C TYR A 99 8.54 10.08 -7.40
N ASP A 100 9.81 9.69 -7.21
CA ASP A 100 10.89 10.07 -8.14
C ASP A 100 10.57 9.59 -9.57
N ILE A 101 10.12 8.34 -9.70
CA ILE A 101 9.75 7.74 -10.99
C ILE A 101 8.58 8.49 -11.63
N ALA A 102 7.56 8.87 -10.84
CA ALA A 102 6.42 9.66 -11.32
C ALA A 102 6.88 11.01 -11.89
N THR A 103 7.83 11.65 -11.21
CA THR A 103 8.40 12.95 -11.60
C THR A 103 9.20 12.84 -12.90
N VAL A 104 10.05 11.81 -13.04
CA VAL A 104 10.86 11.59 -14.25
C VAL A 104 10.00 11.22 -15.45
N LEU A 105 8.93 10.44 -15.25
CA LEU A 105 8.03 10.00 -16.31
C LEU A 105 6.90 11.00 -16.62
N ASP A 106 6.87 12.14 -15.93
CA ASP A 106 5.86 13.19 -16.04
C ASP A 106 4.42 12.62 -16.00
N VAL A 107 4.12 11.89 -14.91
CA VAL A 107 2.80 11.31 -14.65
C VAL A 107 2.39 11.45 -13.18
N PRO A 108 1.09 11.60 -12.88
CA PRO A 108 0.60 11.54 -11.50
C PRO A 108 0.82 10.14 -10.91
N ILE A 109 1.04 10.05 -9.60
CA ILE A 109 1.30 8.77 -8.90
C ILE A 109 0.15 7.77 -9.08
N SER A 110 -1.10 8.26 -9.21
CA SER A 110 -2.28 7.44 -9.49
C SER A 110 -2.14 6.60 -10.76
N PHE A 111 -1.39 7.08 -11.75
CA PHE A 111 -1.16 6.39 -13.02
C PHE A 111 -0.61 4.97 -12.85
N PHE A 112 0.19 4.71 -11.81
CA PHE A 112 0.76 3.38 -11.56
C PHE A 112 -0.24 2.38 -11.00
N PHE A 113 -1.39 2.86 -10.50
CA PHE A 113 -2.44 2.05 -9.90
C PHE A 113 -3.74 2.06 -10.71
N ASP A 114 -3.83 2.88 -11.75
CA ASP A 114 -4.90 2.77 -12.75
C ASP A 114 -4.97 1.32 -13.25
N ASP A 115 -6.18 0.79 -13.35
CA ASP A 115 -6.52 -0.61 -13.67
C ASP A 115 -6.37 -1.63 -12.53
N MET A 116 -5.96 -1.21 -11.32
CA MET A 116 -6.19 -2.02 -10.13
C MET A 116 -7.63 -1.80 -9.66
N LEU A 117 -8.53 -2.73 -10.00
CA LEU A 117 -9.80 -2.80 -9.31
C LEU A 117 -9.51 -3.01 -7.82
N PRO A 118 -10.07 -2.19 -6.91
CA PRO A 118 -10.02 -2.55 -5.50
C PRO A 118 -10.59 -3.96 -5.38
N PRO A 119 -9.99 -4.85 -4.55
CA PRO A 119 -10.58 -6.14 -4.29
C PRO A 119 -12.02 -5.86 -3.90
N GLN A 120 -12.94 -6.25 -4.78
CA GLN A 120 -14.36 -6.17 -4.51
C GLN A 120 -14.51 -6.88 -3.17
N ALA A 121 -14.90 -6.14 -2.13
CA ALA A 121 -15.16 -6.73 -0.83
C ALA A 121 -16.15 -7.86 -1.13
N GLN A 122 -15.66 -9.10 -1.10
CA GLN A 122 -16.52 -10.25 -1.31
C GLN A 122 -17.57 -10.10 -0.21
N PRO A 123 -18.86 -9.95 -0.55
CA PRO A 123 -19.88 -10.16 0.45
C PRO A 123 -19.65 -11.61 0.90
N ASP A 124 -19.13 -11.71 2.11
CA ASP A 124 -19.12 -12.86 2.99
C ASP A 124 -20.27 -13.79 2.61
N SER A 125 -19.91 -14.77 1.79
CA SER A 125 -20.78 -15.87 1.46
C SER A 125 -21.01 -16.58 2.78
N ALA A 126 -22.24 -16.47 3.30
CA ALA A 126 -22.73 -17.21 4.45
C ALA A 126 -22.45 -18.71 4.27
N GLY A 127 -21.28 -19.13 4.74
CA GLY A 127 -20.78 -20.50 4.72
C GLY A 127 -20.47 -20.88 6.16
N ALA A 128 -21.38 -21.64 6.75
CA ALA A 128 -21.32 -22.12 8.11
C ALA A 128 -19.97 -22.78 8.45
N LEU A 129 -19.22 -22.19 9.37
CA LEU A 129 -18.15 -22.90 10.09
C LEU A 129 -18.76 -23.59 11.30
N GLN A 130 -19.14 -24.85 11.09
CA GLN A 130 -19.39 -25.83 12.14
C GLN A 130 -18.12 -25.94 12.99
N ILE A 131 -18.15 -25.41 14.22
CA ILE A 131 -17.11 -25.66 15.22
C ILE A 131 -17.34 -27.09 15.74
N PRO A 132 -16.44 -28.07 15.51
CA PRO A 132 -16.59 -29.38 16.14
C PRO A 132 -16.37 -29.25 17.66
N PRO A 133 -17.15 -29.95 18.51
CA PRO A 133 -16.94 -29.90 19.95
C PRO A 133 -15.58 -30.53 20.31
N PRO A 134 -14.81 -29.94 21.25
CA PRO A 134 -13.54 -30.50 21.66
C PRO A 134 -13.75 -31.83 22.41
N SER A 135 -13.17 -32.91 21.89
CA SER A 135 -13.05 -34.18 22.62
C SER A 135 -12.09 -34.02 23.81
N PRO A 136 -12.32 -34.71 24.95
CA PRO A 136 -11.43 -34.61 26.09
C PRO A 136 -10.26 -35.60 25.91
N ALA A 137 -9.06 -35.08 25.64
CA ALA A 137 -7.81 -35.82 25.82
C ALA A 137 -6.94 -34.98 26.77
N PHE A 138 -6.96 -35.28 28.06
CA PHE A 138 -6.01 -36.18 28.74
C PHE A 138 -4.59 -35.56 28.85
N GLY A 139 -4.36 -34.96 30.02
CA GLY A 139 -3.11 -34.90 30.79
C GLY A 139 -1.79 -34.60 30.08
N GLY A 140 -1.19 -33.43 30.36
CA GLY A 140 0.25 -33.24 30.13
C GLY A 140 0.79 -31.83 30.31
N PHE A 141 1.36 -31.58 31.48
CA PHE A 141 2.42 -30.62 31.80
C PHE A 141 2.12 -29.11 31.93
N SER A 142 2.53 -28.61 33.08
CA SER A 142 2.48 -27.24 33.59
C SER A 142 3.40 -26.28 32.85
N ASP A 143 2.83 -25.23 32.27
CA ASP A 143 3.48 -23.92 32.23
C ASP A 143 2.39 -22.84 32.25
N THR A 144 2.38 -22.03 33.31
CA THR A 144 1.34 -21.03 33.58
C THR A 144 1.55 -19.81 32.68
N ARG A 145 1.35 -19.96 31.37
CA ARG A 145 1.23 -18.82 30.47
C ARG A 145 -0.20 -18.33 30.50
N LYS A 146 -0.45 -17.30 31.32
CA LYS A 146 -1.57 -16.39 31.08
C LYS A 146 -1.46 -15.91 29.62
N PRO A 147 -2.46 -16.14 28.75
CA PRO A 147 -2.49 -15.45 27.48
C PRO A 147 -2.50 -13.94 27.76
N PHE A 148 -1.72 -13.20 26.98
CA PHE A 148 -1.71 -11.75 26.97
C PHE A 148 -3.14 -11.26 26.65
N ALA A 149 -3.92 -11.00 27.70
CA ALA A 149 -5.17 -10.29 27.57
C ALA A 149 -4.81 -8.84 27.24
N PRO A 150 -5.29 -8.27 26.12
CA PRO A 150 -5.11 -6.85 25.89
C PRO A 150 -5.82 -6.09 27.01
N ALA A 151 -5.05 -5.22 27.68
CA ALA A 151 -5.53 -4.36 28.74
C ALA A 151 -6.77 -3.59 28.28
N THR A 152 -7.87 -3.80 29.01
CA THR A 152 -8.98 -2.86 29.18
C THR A 152 -9.44 -2.14 27.90
N ALA A 153 -9.82 -2.91 26.88
CA ALA A 153 -10.85 -2.41 25.99
C ALA A 153 -12.12 -2.27 26.83
N ALA A 154 -12.54 -1.05 27.14
CA ALA A 154 -13.90 -0.77 27.58
C ALA A 154 -14.86 -1.62 26.72
N PRO A 155 -15.93 -2.20 27.29
CA PRO A 155 -16.89 -2.95 26.50
C PRO A 155 -17.34 -2.03 25.37
N ARG A 156 -16.87 -2.32 24.15
CA ARG A 156 -17.42 -1.67 22.97
C ARG A 156 -18.92 -1.99 23.05
N PRO A 157 -19.81 -0.98 22.98
CA PRO A 157 -21.23 -1.26 22.97
C PRO A 157 -21.47 -2.33 21.90
N PRO A 158 -22.30 -3.36 22.18
CA PRO A 158 -22.60 -4.36 21.18
C PRO A 158 -23.14 -3.59 19.97
N VAL A 159 -22.37 -3.56 18.89
CA VAL A 159 -22.90 -3.10 17.60
C VAL A 159 -24.04 -4.04 17.30
N THR A 160 -25.24 -3.52 17.42
CA THR A 160 -26.45 -4.29 17.23
C THR A 160 -26.52 -4.70 15.75
N ASN A 161 -27.08 -5.86 15.42
CA ASN A 161 -27.12 -6.34 14.02
C ASN A 161 -27.84 -5.34 13.09
N GLU A 162 -28.72 -4.52 13.67
CA GLU A 162 -29.37 -3.37 13.05
C GLU A 162 -28.39 -2.27 12.63
N ASP A 163 -27.36 -1.93 13.41
CA ASP A 163 -26.31 -0.96 12.99
C ASP A 163 -25.59 -1.43 11.72
N GLN A 164 -25.23 -2.72 11.67
CA GLN A 164 -24.58 -3.33 10.50
C GLN A 164 -25.50 -3.35 9.28
N THR A 165 -26.80 -3.58 9.48
CA THR A 165 -27.81 -3.57 8.43
C THR A 165 -28.10 -2.16 7.91
N LEU A 166 -28.04 -1.15 8.77
CA LEU A 166 -28.25 0.27 8.43
C LEU A 166 -27.08 0.85 7.63
N LEU A 167 -25.84 0.51 8.00
CA LEU A 167 -24.63 0.90 7.27
C LEU A 167 -24.45 0.15 5.93
N GLY A 168 -25.18 -0.95 5.71
CA GLY A 168 -25.21 -1.66 4.42
C GLY A 168 -26.14 -1.03 3.36
N LYS A 169 -27.05 -0.13 3.76
CA LYS A 169 -27.97 0.54 2.83
C LYS A 169 -27.20 1.59 2.01
N LYS A 170 -27.35 1.54 0.68
CA LYS A 170 -26.69 2.46 -0.26
C LYS A 170 -26.96 3.93 0.08
N GLU A 171 -28.19 4.24 0.46
CA GLU A 171 -28.63 5.57 0.84
C GLU A 171 -27.91 6.09 2.10
N THR A 172 -27.74 5.25 3.12
CA THR A 172 -26.99 5.58 4.34
C THR A 172 -25.53 5.92 4.01
N LEU A 173 -24.89 5.12 3.16
CA LEU A 173 -23.50 5.35 2.76
C LEU A 173 -23.35 6.62 1.91
N GLU A 174 -24.30 6.92 1.03
CA GLU A 174 -24.28 8.16 0.25
C GLU A 174 -24.48 9.40 1.14
N LEU A 175 -25.38 9.34 2.13
CA LEU A 175 -25.57 10.39 3.10
C LEU A 175 -24.28 10.64 3.92
N VAL A 176 -23.67 9.57 4.43
CA VAL A 176 -22.41 9.66 5.19
C VAL A 176 -21.29 10.24 4.32
N ARG A 177 -21.14 9.78 3.06
CA ARG A 177 -20.15 10.32 2.12
C ARG A 177 -20.41 11.79 1.80
N ALA A 178 -21.66 12.20 1.60
CA ALA A 178 -22.04 13.59 1.34
C ALA A 178 -21.77 14.48 2.57
N TYR A 179 -22.07 13.99 3.78
CA TYR A 179 -21.82 14.70 5.03
C TYR A 179 -20.32 15.03 5.22
N TYR A 180 -19.44 14.07 4.97
CA TYR A 180 -17.99 14.29 5.07
C TYR A 180 -17.40 15.15 3.94
N ARG A 181 -18.12 15.37 2.83
CA ARG A 181 -17.71 16.34 1.80
C ARG A 181 -17.90 17.80 2.23
N ILE A 182 -18.73 18.07 3.24
CA ILE A 182 -18.98 19.42 3.75
C ILE A 182 -17.76 19.91 4.55
N ARG A 183 -17.00 20.85 3.97
CA ARG A 183 -15.75 21.36 4.57
C ARG A 183 -15.97 22.27 5.78
N GLN A 184 -17.11 22.96 5.86
CA GLN A 184 -17.40 23.90 6.93
C GLN A 184 -18.03 23.19 8.14
N PRO A 185 -17.46 23.29 9.34
CA PRO A 185 -17.96 22.60 10.54
C PRO A 185 -19.34 23.11 10.97
N ALA A 186 -19.62 24.41 10.83
CA ALA A 186 -20.90 25.00 11.19
C ALA A 186 -22.08 24.46 10.36
N LEU A 187 -21.86 24.15 9.07
CA LEU A 187 -22.89 23.57 8.20
C LEU A 187 -23.20 22.13 8.58
N ARG A 188 -22.19 21.35 8.98
CA ARG A 188 -22.39 19.98 9.45
C ARG A 188 -23.31 19.92 10.67
N GLN A 189 -23.12 20.85 11.61
CA GLN A 189 -23.97 20.95 12.80
C GLN A 189 -25.42 21.27 12.43
N LYS A 190 -25.66 22.23 11.52
CA LYS A 190 -27.01 22.58 11.06
C LYS A 190 -27.72 21.44 10.33
N VAL A 191 -26.98 20.66 9.53
CA VAL A 191 -27.54 19.48 8.85
C VAL A 191 -27.94 18.42 9.86
N LEU A 192 -27.13 18.17 10.89
CA LEU A 192 -27.48 17.24 11.96
C LEU A 192 -28.70 17.70 12.75
N GLU A 193 -28.77 18.99 13.10
CA GLU A 193 -29.92 19.58 13.80
C GLU A 193 -31.21 19.43 12.99
N LEU A 194 -31.15 19.64 11.67
CA LEU A 194 -32.29 19.42 10.78
C LEU A 194 -32.72 17.94 10.76
N VAL A 195 -31.78 17.01 10.58
CA VAL A 195 -32.09 15.57 10.57
C VAL A 195 -32.70 15.12 11.91
N GLN A 196 -32.19 15.63 13.03
CA GLN A 196 -32.73 15.36 14.37
C GLN A 196 -34.15 15.93 14.53
N SER A 197 -34.41 17.13 14.02
CA SER A 197 -35.76 17.73 14.06
C SER A 197 -36.77 16.93 13.23
N MET A 198 -36.34 16.32 12.12
CA MET A 198 -37.20 15.46 11.29
C MET A 198 -37.45 14.08 11.91
N SER A 199 -36.57 13.59 12.79
CA SER A 199 -36.76 12.30 13.49
C SER A 199 -37.64 12.39 14.74
N ALA A 200 -37.95 13.61 15.22
CA ALA A 200 -38.68 13.82 16.47
C ALA A 200 -40.22 13.68 16.34
N ASP A 201 -40.73 13.44 15.12
CA ASP A 201 -42.18 13.42 14.81
C ASP A 201 -42.80 12.02 14.72
N GLU A 202 -42.10 10.94 15.11
CA GLU A 202 -42.74 9.63 15.27
C GLU A 202 -43.31 9.51 16.70
N PRO A 203 -44.64 9.63 16.92
CA PRO A 203 -45.23 9.25 18.19
C PRO A 203 -45.10 7.74 18.36
N ASP A 204 -44.42 7.32 19.44
CA ASP A 204 -44.30 5.93 19.89
C ASP A 204 -45.65 5.20 19.83
N THR A 205 -45.90 4.49 18.74
CA THR A 205 -47.04 3.58 18.62
C THR A 205 -46.54 2.18 18.95
N THR A 206 -46.03 1.99 20.16
CA THR A 206 -45.74 0.65 20.70
C THR A 206 -46.17 0.62 22.16
N GLY A 207 -47.34 0.00 22.39
CA GLY A 207 -47.74 -0.47 23.71
C GLY A 207 -48.92 0.28 24.34
N GLN A 208 -50.14 -0.04 23.91
CA GLN A 208 -51.25 -0.36 24.82
C GLN A 208 -52.49 -0.81 24.04
N SER A 209 -52.81 -2.09 24.20
CA SER A 209 -54.13 -2.72 24.42
C SER A 209 -54.24 -4.06 23.73
#